data_AF-A0A938LKH7-F1
#
_entry.id   AF-A0A938LKH7-F1
#
_cell.length_a   1.000
_cell.length_b   1.000
_cell.length_c   1.000
_cell.angle_alpha   90.00
_cell.angle_beta   90.00
_cell.angle_gamma   90.00
#
_symmetry.space_group_name_H-M   'P 1'
#
loop_
_entity.id
_entity.type
_entity.pdbx_description
1 polymer ?
#
loop_
_entity_poly.entity_id
_entity_poly.type
_entity_poly.pdbx_seq_one_letter_code
_entity_poly.pdbx_strand_id
1 'polypeptide(L)'
;MRTTRIDIEGRRGRYATVSRREGARVIEITVLVPDRPGPLGDGETFNADATNEDSQRYAAALLQKRLDGCEGTSGDIADYLRVIQAFAD
;
A
#
# COMPACT_ATOMS: atom_id res chain seq x y z
N MET A 1 0.57 22.41 -5.13
CA MET A 1 0.57 21.19 -4.30
C MET A 1 0.29 20.01 -5.22
N ARG A 2 1.30 19.20 -5.55
CA ARG A 2 1.15 18.03 -6.40
C ARG A 2 1.03 16.80 -5.48
N THR A 3 0.00 15.99 -5.71
CA THR A 3 -0.14 14.69 -5.05
C THR A 3 0.26 13.64 -6.08
N THR A 4 1.26 12.82 -5.76
CA THR A 4 1.54 11.63 -6.55
C THR A 4 0.60 10.54 -6.06
N ARG A 5 0.00 9.80 -6.99
CA ARG A 5 -0.92 8.68 -6.71
C ARG A 5 -0.67 7.56 -7.70
N ILE A 6 -0.70 6.33 -7.22
CA ILE A 6 -0.78 5.13 -8.04
C ILE A 6 -1.89 4.23 -7.52
N ASP A 7 -2.61 3.60 -8.43
CA ASP A 7 -3.62 2.61 -8.13
C ASP A 7 -3.09 1.23 -8.54
N ILE A 8 -3.20 0.27 -7.62
CA ILE A 8 -2.72 -1.10 -7.77
C ILE A 8 -3.94 -2.00 -7.77
N GLU A 9 -4.13 -2.75 -8.85
CA GLU A 9 -5.14 -3.80 -8.91
C GLU A 9 -4.54 -5.12 -8.40
N GLY A 10 -5.16 -5.68 -7.37
CA GLY A 10 -4.87 -7.00 -6.83
C GLY A 10 -5.82 -8.07 -7.37
N ARG A 11 -5.77 -9.26 -6.79
CA ARG A 11 -6.62 -10.38 -7.22
C ARG A 11 -8.09 -10.14 -6.91
N ARG A 12 -8.97 -10.60 -7.80
CA ARG A 12 -10.44 -10.64 -7.61
C ARG A 12 -11.06 -9.26 -7.33
N GLY A 13 -10.64 -8.21 -8.04
CA GLY A 13 -11.23 -6.88 -7.88
C GLY A 13 -10.89 -6.20 -6.54
N ARG A 14 -9.76 -6.57 -5.94
CA ARG A 14 -9.17 -5.84 -4.83
C ARG A 14 -8.34 -4.69 -5.37
N TYR A 15 -8.42 -3.55 -4.71
CA TYR A 15 -7.74 -2.34 -5.17
C TYR A 15 -6.97 -1.72 -4.03
N ALA A 16 -5.83 -1.13 -4.34
CA ALA A 16 -5.15 -0.24 -3.41
C ALA A 16 -4.75 1.06 -4.09
N THR A 17 -4.83 2.13 -3.33
CA THR A 17 -4.36 3.46 -3.73
C THR A 17 -3.20 3.83 -2.83
N VAL A 18 -2.04 4.07 -3.40
CA VAL A 18 -0.88 4.62 -2.70
C VAL A 18 -0.74 6.07 -3.12
N SER A 19 -0.63 6.97 -2.15
CA SER A 19 -0.47 8.39 -2.44
C SER A 19 0.43 9.09 -1.43
N ARG A 20 1.10 10.14 -1.91
CA ARG A 20 1.89 11.03 -1.05
C ARG A 20 1.74 12.45 -1.58
N ARG A 21 1.53 13.39 -0.66
CA ARG A 21 1.62 14.82 -0.95
C ARG A 21 3.10 15.20 -1.04
N GLU A 22 3.48 15.97 -2.05
CA GLU A 22 4.86 16.44 -2.22
C GLU A 22 5.42 17.04 -0.91
N GLY A 23 6.57 16.55 -0.45
CA GLY A 23 7.21 16.97 0.80
C GLY A 23 6.59 16.41 2.09
N ALA A 24 5.51 15.64 2.03
CA ALA A 24 4.93 15.02 3.22
C ALA A 24 5.82 13.87 3.74
N ARG A 25 5.87 13.69 5.05
CA ARG A 25 6.57 12.55 5.66
C ARG A 25 5.77 11.25 5.59
N VAL A 26 4.47 11.33 5.29
CA VAL A 26 3.55 10.20 5.33
C VAL A 26 3.15 9.79 3.92
N ILE A 27 3.30 8.50 3.62
CA ILE A 27 2.72 7.83 2.46
C ILE A 27 1.41 7.19 2.94
N GLU A 28 0.30 7.57 2.32
CA GLU A 28 -1.03 7.07 2.63
C GLU A 28 -1.38 5.92 1.68
N ILE A 29 -1.83 4.80 2.24
CA ILE A 29 -2.15 3.58 1.51
C ILE A 29 -3.57 3.17 1.88
N THR A 30 -4.47 3.17 0.91
CA THR A 30 -5.87 2.78 1.10
C THR A 30 -6.15 1.51 0.32
N VAL A 31 -6.67 0.48 0.96
CA VAL A 31 -6.98 -0.82 0.36
C VAL A 31 -8.47 -1.10 0.43
N LEU A 32 -9.06 -1.41 -0.72
CA LEU A 32 -10.45 -1.79 -0.88
C LEU A 32 -10.55 -3.28 -1.23
N VAL A 33 -11.23 -4.05 -0.38
CA VAL A 33 -11.44 -5.49 -0.55
C VAL A 33 -12.95 -5.79 -0.54
N PRO A 34 -13.65 -5.61 -1.67
CA PRO A 34 -15.12 -5.58 -1.70
C PRO A 34 -15.79 -6.88 -1.22
N ASP A 35 -15.13 -8.03 -1.37
CA ASP A 35 -15.63 -9.33 -0.89
C ASP A 35 -15.49 -9.57 0.62
N ARG A 36 -14.94 -8.62 1.40
CA ARG A 36 -14.74 -8.78 2.85
C ARG A 36 -15.68 -7.87 3.63
N PRO A 37 -16.50 -8.39 4.57
CA PRO A 37 -17.29 -7.53 5.44
C PRO A 37 -16.41 -6.75 6.43
N GLY A 38 -16.83 -5.53 6.76
CA GLY A 38 -16.15 -4.64 7.71
C GLY A 38 -15.19 -3.64 7.05
N PRO A 39 -14.31 -2.98 7.82
CA PRO A 39 -13.53 -1.83 7.34
C PRO A 39 -12.60 -2.12 6.15
N LEU A 40 -12.23 -3.39 5.90
CA LEU A 40 -11.53 -3.72 4.64
C LEU A 40 -12.42 -3.66 3.40
N GLY A 41 -13.71 -3.99 3.54
CA GLY A 41 -14.71 -3.91 2.47
C GLY A 41 -15.09 -2.49 2.12
N ASP A 42 -15.16 -1.63 3.14
CA ASP A 42 -15.46 -0.20 3.00
C ASP A 42 -14.21 0.64 2.64
N GLY A 43 -13.02 0.04 2.71
CA GLY A 43 -11.74 0.69 2.50
C GLY A 43 -10.97 0.86 3.81
N GLU A 44 -9.81 0.21 3.91
CA GLU A 44 -8.91 0.37 5.06
C GLU A 44 -7.72 1.24 4.65
N THR A 45 -7.46 2.29 5.43
CA THR A 45 -6.30 3.17 5.22
C THR A 45 -5.25 2.93 6.29
N PHE A 46 -3.99 2.84 5.88
CA PHE A 46 -2.82 2.82 6.75
C PHE A 46 -1.68 3.63 6.15
N ASN A 47 -0.69 3.95 6.98
CA ASN A 47 0.35 4.90 6.67
C ASN A 47 1.74 4.27 6.77
N ALA A 48 2.65 4.72 5.90
CA ALA A 48 4.08 4.47 6.00
C ALA A 48 4.85 5.79 6.16
N ASP A 49 5.96 5.75 6.90
CA ASP A 49 6.88 6.87 6.99
C ASP A 49 7.85 6.86 5.79
N ALA A 50 7.84 7.94 5.01
CA ALA A 50 8.68 8.12 3.82
C ALA A 50 10.18 8.13 4.14
N THR A 51 10.58 8.36 5.40
CA THR A 51 12.00 8.38 5.79
C THR A 51 12.44 7.14 6.56
N ASN A 52 11.56 6.14 6.76
CA ASN A 52 11.87 4.95 7.54
C ASN A 52 11.65 3.67 6.72
N GLU A 53 12.76 3.02 6.36
CA GLU A 53 12.76 1.80 5.54
C GLU A 53 11.98 0.64 6.19
N ASP A 54 12.07 0.46 7.52
CA ASP A 54 11.32 -0.58 8.23
C ASP A 54 9.80 -0.32 8.16
N SER A 55 9.39 0.95 8.26
CA SER A 55 7.99 1.35 8.08
C SER A 55 7.50 1.05 6.66
N GLN A 56 8.32 1.32 5.66
CA GLN A 56 8.01 1.06 4.25
C GLN A 56 7.90 -0.45 3.97
N ARG A 57 8.83 -1.25 4.50
CA ARG A 57 8.80 -2.72 4.40
C ARG A 57 7.56 -3.31 5.07
N TYR A 58 7.23 -2.82 6.27
CA TYR A 58 6.02 -3.26 6.96
C TYR A 58 4.75 -2.93 6.16
N ALA A 59 4.67 -1.71 5.61
CA ALA A 59 3.56 -1.29 4.77
C ALA A 59 3.45 -2.12 3.47
N ALA A 60 4.58 -2.44 2.83
CA ALA A 60 4.63 -3.31 1.65
C ALA A 60 4.10 -4.72 1.96
N ALA A 61 4.53 -5.31 3.07
CA ALA A 61 4.07 -6.63 3.51
C ALA A 61 2.56 -6.63 3.82
N LEU A 62 2.07 -5.57 4.49
CA LEU A 62 0.65 -5.43 4.78
C LEU A 62 -0.17 -5.31 3.49
N LEU A 63 0.27 -4.46 2.56
CA LEU A 63 -0.37 -4.25 1.27
C LEU A 63 -0.47 -5.54 0.46
N GLN A 64 0.63 -6.28 0.34
CA GLN A 64 0.69 -7.58 -0.33
C GLN A 64 -0.30 -8.58 0.28
N LYS A 65 -0.31 -8.70 1.62
CA LYS A 65 -1.24 -9.57 2.35
C LYS A 65 -2.71 -9.22 2.08
N ARG A 66 -3.04 -7.93 1.95
CA ARG A 66 -4.43 -7.50 1.69
C ARG A 66 -4.86 -7.72 0.24
N LEU A 67 -3.99 -7.42 -0.72
CA LEU A 67 -4.30 -7.55 -2.15
C LEU A 67 -4.27 -9.02 -2.60
N ASP A 68 -3.28 -9.80 -2.17
CA ASP A 68 -3.16 -11.20 -2.60
C ASP A 68 -3.97 -12.15 -1.71
N GLY A 69 -4.27 -11.75 -0.47
CA GLY A 69 -5.02 -12.57 0.49
C GLY A 69 -4.22 -13.72 1.09
N CYS A 70 -2.94 -13.81 0.75
CA CYS A 70 -1.96 -14.72 1.34
C CYS A 70 -0.71 -13.92 1.67
N GLU A 71 -0.03 -14.30 2.75
CA GLU A 71 1.31 -13.80 3.05
C GLU A 71 2.27 -14.41 2.01
N GLY A 72 2.78 -13.57 1.11
CA GLY A 72 3.70 -13.97 0.06
C GLY A 72 5.09 -14.25 0.62
N THR A 73 5.97 -14.77 -0.24
CA THR A 73 7.39 -14.92 0.11
C THR A 73 8.09 -13.55 0.03
N SER A 74 9.30 -13.43 0.59
CA SER A 74 10.06 -12.16 0.58
C SER A 74 10.29 -11.59 -0.84
N GLY A 75 10.22 -12.43 -1.88
CA GLY A 75 10.27 -11.99 -3.28
C GLY A 75 9.01 -11.25 -3.74
N ASP A 76 7.84 -11.64 -3.26
CA ASP A 76 6.55 -11.03 -3.64
C ASP A 76 6.38 -9.63 -3.02
N ILE A 77 7.04 -9.35 -1.89
CA ILE A 77 7.01 -8.04 -1.22
C ILE A 77 7.86 -7.01 -1.97
N ALA A 78 8.89 -7.44 -2.72
CA ALA A 78 9.87 -6.55 -3.32
C ALA A 78 9.25 -5.56 -4.33
N ASP A 79 8.26 -5.99 -5.12
CA ASP A 79 7.59 -5.11 -6.08
C ASP A 79 6.70 -4.07 -5.37
N TYR A 80 5.96 -4.46 -4.33
CA TYR A 80 5.22 -3.50 -3.51
C TYR A 80 6.13 -2.53 -2.78
N LEU A 81 7.28 -2.99 -2.29
CA LEU A 81 8.28 -2.15 -1.65
C LEU A 81 8.87 -1.13 -2.62
N ARG A 82 9.20 -1.54 -3.86
CA ARG A 82 9.67 -0.61 -4.90
C ARG A 82 8.67 0.48 -5.19
N VAL A 83 7.38 0.14 -5.26
CA VAL A 83 6.32 1.13 -5.42
C VAL A 83 6.35 2.10 -4.25
N ILE A 84 6.31 1.63 -3.00
CA ILE A 84 6.32 2.52 -1.82
C ILE A 84 7.58 3.40 -1.78
N GLN A 85 8.75 2.84 -2.12
CA GLN A 85 10.01 3.58 -2.15
C GLN A 85 10.05 4.66 -3.24
N ALA A 86 9.37 4.46 -4.37
CA ALA A 86 9.23 5.51 -5.39
C ALA A 86 8.43 6.72 -4.89
N PHE A 87 7.62 6.56 -3.84
CA PHE A 87 6.96 7.68 -3.16
C PHE A 87 7.81 8.23 -2.02
N ALA A 88 8.84 7.52 -1.54
CA ALA A 88 9.72 7.99 -0.48
C ALA A 88 10.75 9.02 -0.98
N ASP A 89 11.20 8.86 -2.24
CA ASP A 89 12.12 9.76 -2.94
C ASP A 89 11.56 11.20 -3.11
#